data_AF-A0A968JXA8-F1
#
_entry.id   AF-A0A968JXA8-F1
#
_cell.length_a   1.000
_cell.length_b   1.000
_cell.length_c   1.000
_cell.angle_alpha   90.00
_cell.angle_beta   90.00
_cell.angle_gamma   90.00
#
_symmetry.space_group_name_H-M   'P 1'
#
loop_
_entity.id
_entity.type
_entity.pdbx_description
1 polymer ?
#
loop_
_entity_poly.entity_id
_entity_poly.type
_entity_poly.pdbx_seq_one_letter_code
_entity_poly.pdbx_strand_id
1 'polypeptide(L)' 'MILPNEKQAEKRIVKKPKKRAEESEAKFKAAFYTSPDSVNINKLDGEYVEINEGFTRITEFTREDVRGKLSSENSNMGIS' A
#
# COMPACT_ATOMS: atom_id res chain seq x y z
N MET A 1 30.29 17.51 -31.46
CA MET A 1 29.39 17.08 -30.36
C MET A 1 27.99 17.53 -30.71
N ILE A 2 27.01 16.62 -30.79
CA ILE A 2 25.61 16.97 -31.01
C ILE A 2 24.94 17.03 -29.63
N LEU A 3 24.55 18.22 -29.19
CA LEU A 3 23.81 18.38 -27.94
C LEU A 3 22.41 17.74 -28.11
N PRO A 4 21.95 16.92 -27.17
CA PRO A 4 20.62 16.32 -27.26
C PRO A 4 19.55 17.43 -27.21
N ASN A 5 18.57 17.35 -28.11
CA ASN A 5 17.42 18.26 -28.18
C ASN A 5 16.71 18.32 -26.82
N GLU A 6 16.50 19.53 -26.29
CA GLU A 6 15.94 19.86 -24.97
C GLU A 6 14.65 19.07 -24.66
N LYS A 7 13.80 18.85 -25.68
CA LYS A 7 12.55 18.08 -25.57
C LYS A 7 12.75 16.61 -25.18
N GLN A 8 13.90 16.03 -25.51
CA GLN A 8 14.27 14.66 -25.12
C GLN A 8 14.84 14.62 -23.70
N ALA A 9 15.53 15.69 -23.27
CA ALA A 9 16.07 15.80 -21.91
C ALA A 9 14.93 15.90 -20.89
N GLU A 10 13.95 16.77 -21.13
CA GLU A 10 12.77 16.93 -20.25
C GLU A 10 11.98 15.62 -20.08
N LYS A 11 11.70 14.92 -21.20
CA LYS A 11 11.00 13.62 -21.17
C LYS A 11 11.75 12.57 -20.34
N ARG A 12 13.09 12.65 -20.30
CA ARG A 12 13.95 11.72 -19.55
C ARG A 12 13.97 12.05 -18.05
N ILE A 13 13.93 13.35 -17.71
CA ILE A 13 13.89 13.85 -16.33
C ILE A 13 12.56 13.47 -15.65
N VAL A 14 11.43 13.50 -16.36
CA VAL A 14 10.11 13.14 -15.79
C VAL A 14 9.87 11.62 -15.78
N LYS A 15 10.39 10.89 -16.78
CA LYS A 15 10.20 9.42 -16.86
C LYS A 15 10.95 8.63 -15.79
N LYS A 16 12.16 9.05 -15.41
CA LYS A 16 12.95 8.35 -14.37
C LYS A 16 12.27 8.34 -12.98
N PRO A 17 11.82 9.47 -12.42
CA PRO A 17 11.16 9.49 -11.11
C PRO A 17 9.80 8.79 -11.16
N LYS A 18 9.04 8.93 -12.26
CA LYS A 18 7.76 8.22 -12.42
C LYS A 18 7.96 6.70 -12.40
N LYS A 19 8.90 6.16 -13.19
CA LYS A 19 9.21 4.72 -13.16
C LYS A 19 9.66 4.24 -11.80
N ARG A 20 10.51 5.01 -11.12
CA ARG A 20 10.99 4.64 -9.78
C ARG A 20 9.86 4.63 -8.76
N ALA A 21 8.92 5.57 -8.85
CA ALA A 21 7.73 5.59 -8.01
C ALA A 21 6.83 4.37 -8.29
N GLU A 22 6.54 4.09 -9.56
CA GLU A 22 5.74 2.92 -9.98
C GLU A 22 6.36 1.59 -9.53
N GLU A 23 7.68 1.42 -9.71
CA GLU A 23 8.39 0.21 -9.27
C GLU A 23 8.40 0.07 -7.74
N SER A 24 8.53 1.18 -7.02
CA SER A 24 8.50 1.16 -5.55
C SER A 24 7.10 0.85 -5.02
N GLU A 25 6.07 1.43 -5.64
CA GLU A 25 4.66 1.17 -5.31
C GLU A 25 4.28 -0.29 -5.64
N ALA A 26 4.73 -0.82 -6.77
CA ALA A 26 4.51 -2.22 -7.14
C ALA A 26 5.17 -3.17 -6.14
N LYS A 27 6.41 -2.88 -5.71
CA LYS A 27 7.10 -3.68 -4.69
C LYS A 27 6.42 -3.59 -3.33
N PHE A 28 5.97 -2.39 -2.94
CA PHE A 28 5.22 -2.20 -1.70
C PHE A 28 3.91 -3.00 -1.73
N LYS A 29 3.12 -2.86 -2.81
CA LYS A 29 1.88 -3.62 -2.99
C LYS A 29 2.14 -5.12 -2.99
N ALA A 30 3.15 -5.59 -3.71
CA ALA A 30 3.51 -7.00 -3.71
C ALA A 30 3.80 -7.48 -2.29
N ALA A 31 4.74 -6.84 -1.57
CA ALA A 31 5.08 -7.21 -0.20
C ALA A 31 3.87 -7.14 0.75
N PHE A 32 3.04 -6.10 0.63
CA PHE A 32 1.85 -5.91 1.45
C PHE A 32 0.83 -7.03 1.21
N TYR A 33 0.45 -7.29 -0.04
CA TYR A 33 -0.59 -8.27 -0.39
C TYR A 33 -0.14 -9.73 -0.36
N THR A 34 1.14 -10.02 -0.58
CA THR A 34 1.66 -11.40 -0.57
C THR A 34 2.20 -11.82 0.79
N SER A 35 2.34 -10.90 1.75
CA SER A 35 2.81 -11.27 3.08
C SER A 35 1.78 -12.18 3.78
N PRO A 36 2.21 -13.31 4.36
CA PRO A 36 1.33 -14.13 5.17
C PRO A 36 0.94 -13.43 6.49
N ASP A 37 1.69 -12.43 6.92
CA ASP A 37 1.44 -11.72 8.17
C ASP A 37 0.26 -10.75 8.04
N SER A 38 -0.41 -10.52 9.17
CA SER A 38 -1.49 -9.53 9.27
C SER A 38 -0.90 -8.12 9.18
N VAL A 39 -1.27 -7.37 8.12
CA VAL A 39 -0.86 -5.98 7.95
C VAL A 39 -2.10 -5.13 7.68
N ASN A 40 -2.27 -4.06 8.46
CA ASN A 40 -3.31 -3.06 8.30
C ASN A 40 -2.74 -1.64 8.37
N ILE A 41 -3.40 -0.73 7.68
CA ILE A 41 -3.13 0.71 7.71
C ILE A 41 -4.35 1.37 8.35
N ASN A 42 -4.12 2.08 9.44
CA ASN A 42 -5.16 2.83 10.14
C ASN A 42 -4.91 4.33 10.01
N LYS A 43 -5.97 5.12 10.10
CA LYS A 43 -5.89 6.56 10.36
C LYS A 43 -5.49 6.82 11.81
N LEU A 44 -5.13 8.06 12.11
CA LEU A 44 -4.79 8.50 13.47
C LEU A 44 -5.96 8.35 14.46
N ASP A 45 -7.20 8.37 13.98
CA ASP A 45 -8.42 8.15 14.76
C ASP A 45 -8.70 6.65 15.01
N GLY A 46 -7.91 5.75 14.43
CA GLY A 46 -8.05 4.31 14.56
C GLY A 46 -8.93 3.66 13.49
N GLU A 47 -9.48 4.40 12.52
CA GLU A 47 -10.25 3.83 11.42
C GLU A 47 -9.37 3.02 10.46
N TYR A 48 -9.79 1.80 10.10
CA TYR A 48 -9.09 1.01 9.09
C TYR A 48 -9.20 1.66 7.70
N VAL A 49 -8.05 1.95 7.10
CA VAL A 49 -7.93 2.46 5.73
C VAL A 49 -7.77 1.30 4.75
N GLU A 50 -6.90 0.36 5.08
CA GLU A 50 -6.58 -0.76 4.22
C GLU A 50 -6.07 -1.95 5.02
N ILE A 51 -6.38 -3.16 4.56
CA ILE A 51 -5.88 -4.42 5.12
C ILE A 51 -5.34 -5.30 3.99
N ASN A 52 -4.35 -6.13 4.29
CA ASN A 52 -3.84 -7.10 3.33
C ASN A 52 -4.61 -8.45 3.39
N GLU A 53 -4.24 -9.36 2.49
CA GLU A 53 -4.81 -10.71 2.44
C GLU A 53 -4.41 -11.54 3.68
N GLY A 54 -3.23 -11.30 4.26
CA GLY A 54 -2.80 -11.92 5.52
C GLY A 54 -3.74 -11.60 6.68
N PHE A 55 -4.15 -10.34 6.79
CA PHE A 55 -5.13 -9.87 7.77
C PHE A 55 -6.47 -10.57 7.59
N THR A 56 -6.97 -10.63 6.35
CA THR A 56 -8.24 -11.28 6.04
C THR A 56 -8.18 -12.78 6.39
N ARG A 57 -7.06 -13.45 6.09
CA ARG A 57 -6.87 -14.88 6.38
C ARG A 57 -6.77 -15.19 7.87
N ILE A 58 -6.15 -14.31 8.66
CA ILE A 58 -5.91 -14.52 10.09
C ILE A 58 -7.14 -14.14 10.92
N THR A 59 -7.79 -13.04 10.54
CA THR A 59 -8.90 -12.46 11.32
C THR A 59 -10.27 -12.84 10.77
N GLU A 60 -10.34 -13.40 9.56
CA GLU A 60 -11.55 -13.72 8.80
C GLU A 60 -12.42 -12.51 8.42
N PHE A 61 -11.93 -11.29 8.66
CA PHE A 61 -12.62 -10.06 8.26
C PHE A 61 -12.17 -9.57 6.89
N THR A 62 -13.14 -9.25 6.04
CA THR A 62 -12.87 -8.69 4.72
C THR A 62 -12.62 -7.19 4.79
N ARG A 63 -12.11 -6.62 3.69
CA ARG A 63 -11.95 -5.16 3.55
C ARG A 63 -13.26 -4.41 3.76
N GLU A 64 -14.39 -4.99 3.36
CA GLU A 64 -15.71 -4.38 3.53
C GLU A 64 -16.15 -4.39 4.99
N ASP A 65 -15.80 -5.45 5.72
CA ASP A 65 -16.16 -5.58 7.14
C ASP A 65 -15.42 -4.59 8.02
N VAL A 66 -14.18 -4.21 7.68
CA VAL A 66 -13.37 -3.30 8.51
C VAL A 66 -13.46 -1.84 8.08
N ARG A 67 -13.94 -1.57 6.86
CA ARG A 67 -14.03 -0.21 6.32
C ARG A 67 -14.90 0.68 7.20
N GLY A 68 -14.33 1.79 7.67
CA GLY A 68 -15.05 2.74 8.53
C GLY A 68 -15.22 2.31 9.98
N LYS A 69 -14.64 1.18 10.40
CA LYS A 69 -14.66 0.72 11.80
C LYS A 69 -13.39 1.12 12.53
N LEU A 70 -13.51 1.35 13.84
CA LEU A 70 -12.36 1.68 14.68
C LEU A 70 -11.64 0.40 15.11
N SER A 71 -10.31 0.44 15.04
CA SER A 71 -9.42 -0.62 15.52
C SER A 71 -9.60 -0.91 17.01
N SER A 72 -10.08 0.05 17.80
CA SER A 72 -10.36 -0.10 19.23
C SER A 72 -11.69 -0.81 19.51
N GLU A 73 -12.71 -0.64 18.67
CA GLU A 73 -13.99 -1.35 18.80
C GLU A 73 -13.82 -2.85 18.55
N ASN A 74 -12.84 -3.19 17.72
CA ASN A 74 -12.44 -4.54 17.38
C ASN A 74 -11.43 -5.14 18.37
N SER A 75 -11.62 -4.91 19.67
CA SER A 75 -10.75 -5.44 20.75
C SER A 75 -10.63 -6.98 20.76
N ASN A 76 -11.46 -7.70 20.00
CA ASN A 76 -11.40 -9.16 19.78
C ASN A 76 -10.65 -9.59 18.50
N MET A 77 -10.12 -8.67 17.69
CA MET A 77 -9.36 -8.99 16.47
C MET A 77 -7.85 -9.17 16.74
N GLY A 78 -7.46 -9.16 18.02
CA GLY A 78 -6.13 -9.53 18.46
C GLY A 78 -5.93 -11.04 18.40
N ILE A 79 -5.09 -11.45 17.45
CA ILE A 79 -4.31 -12.69 17.42
C ILE A 79 -4.26 -13.34 18.83
N SER A 80 -4.89 -14.51 18.97
CA SER A 80 -4.62 -15.37 20.12
C SER A 80 -3.26 -16.04 20.00
#